data_AF-A0A6I0KLG7-F1
#
_entry.id   AF-A0A6I0KLG7-F1
#
_cell.length_a   1.000
_cell.length_b   1.000
_cell.length_c   1.000
_cell.angle_alpha   90.00
_cell.angle_beta   90.00
_cell.angle_gamma   90.00
#
_symmetry.space_group_name_H-M   'P 1'
#
loop_
_entity.id
_entity.type
_entity.pdbx_description
1 polymer ?
#
loop_
_entity_poly.entity_id
_entity_poly.type
_entity_poly.pdbx_seq_one_letter_code
_entity_poly.pdbx_strand_id
1 'polypeptide(L)'
;EAALETIQPNFPPGVFQTSPRYSNLYFNDSKGKEARGPWNEGKSTRLKEEWQYIENPLEEVRSTDGLLQRKPKGTKRTEKEVRQTDEKLAKERSSEILSHIPKGEMRWCEYGNAKNGNK
;
A
#
# COMPACT_ATOMS: atom_id res chain seq x y z
N GLU A 1 14.61 -21.49 4.52
CA GLU A 1 13.93 -20.32 3.92
C GLU A 1 13.51 -20.49 2.45
N ALA A 2 13.95 -21.52 1.71
CA ALA A 2 13.67 -21.68 0.27
C ALA A 2 12.21 -21.95 -0.15
N ALA A 3 11.35 -22.46 0.74
CA ALA A 3 9.97 -22.85 0.37
C ALA A 3 9.01 -21.67 0.23
N LEU A 4 9.31 -20.51 0.82
CA LEU A 4 8.49 -19.30 0.67
C LEU A 4 8.77 -18.60 -0.66
N GLU A 5 10.00 -18.69 -1.18
CA GLU A 5 10.39 -18.04 -2.44
C GLU A 5 9.79 -18.71 -3.68
N THR A 6 9.39 -19.98 -3.58
CA THR A 6 8.79 -20.74 -4.68
C THR A 6 7.27 -20.59 -4.76
N ILE A 7 6.64 -19.99 -3.74
CA ILE A 7 5.20 -19.77 -3.73
C ILE A 7 4.87 -18.59 -4.64
N GLN A 8 4.13 -18.86 -5.70
CA GLN A 8 3.61 -17.80 -6.56
C GLN A 8 2.65 -16.92 -5.76
N PRO A 9 2.82 -15.58 -5.74
CA PRO A 9 1.92 -14.70 -5.03
C PRO A 9 0.52 -14.75 -5.66
N ASN A 10 -0.45 -15.29 -4.91
CA ASN A 10 -1.85 -15.34 -5.32
C ASN A 10 -2.65 -14.08 -4.91
N PHE A 11 -1.98 -13.09 -4.34
CA PHE A 11 -2.58 -11.80 -4.00
C PHE A 11 -2.12 -10.76 -5.00
N PRO A 12 -3.02 -9.92 -5.53
CA PRO A 12 -2.63 -8.84 -6.41
C PRO A 12 -1.63 -7.94 -5.66
N PRO A 13 -0.49 -7.60 -6.27
CA PRO A 13 0.49 -6.75 -5.61
C PRO A 13 -0.11 -5.37 -5.35
N GLY A 14 0.11 -4.85 -4.14
CA GLY A 14 -0.28 -3.48 -3.79
C GLY A 14 0.28 -2.48 -4.81
N VAL A 15 -0.54 -1.50 -5.19
CA VAL A 15 -0.16 -0.50 -6.20
C VAL A 15 0.70 0.60 -5.61
N PHE A 16 0.30 1.10 -4.44
CA PHE A 16 1.01 2.20 -3.78
C PHE A 16 2.00 1.68 -2.75
N GLN A 17 3.11 2.41 -2.65
CA GLN A 17 4.08 2.22 -1.59
C GLN A 17 3.46 2.61 -0.25
N THR A 18 3.87 1.91 0.82
CA THR A 18 3.38 2.23 2.16
C THR A 18 3.90 3.60 2.62
N SER A 19 3.05 4.31 3.37
CA SER A 19 3.41 5.56 4.05
C SER A 19 4.53 5.32 5.07
N PRO A 20 5.62 6.13 5.03
CA PRO A 20 6.71 6.06 6.01
C PRO A 20 6.29 6.38 7.45
N ARG A 21 5.09 6.91 7.67
CA ARG A 21 4.55 7.16 9.02
C ARG A 21 4.16 5.86 9.73
N TYR A 22 3.74 4.85 8.98
CA TYR A 22 3.06 3.67 9.50
C TYR A 22 3.79 2.36 9.19
N SER A 23 4.70 2.36 8.22
CA SER A 23 5.34 1.17 7.66
C SER A 23 6.17 0.33 8.64
N ASN A 24 6.61 0.93 9.74
CA ASN A 24 7.46 0.32 10.76
C ASN A 24 6.88 0.43 12.17
N LEU A 25 5.55 0.57 12.31
CA LEU A 25 4.89 0.60 13.62
C LEU A 25 4.46 -0.80 14.03
N TYR A 26 4.75 -1.14 15.28
CA TYR A 26 4.21 -2.33 15.93
C TYR A 26 3.45 -1.91 17.17
N PHE A 27 2.14 -2.16 17.21
CA PHE A 27 1.28 -1.90 18.36
C PHE A 27 1.17 -3.14 19.22
N ASN A 28 1.44 -3.00 20.52
CA ASN A 28 1.19 -4.06 21.48
C ASN A 28 -0.26 -3.99 21.98
N ASP A 29 -1.17 -4.65 21.28
CA ASP A 29 -2.57 -4.78 21.71
C ASP A 29 -2.80 -5.98 22.68
N SER A 30 -1.74 -6.72 23.01
CA SER A 30 -1.84 -7.92 23.84
C SER A 30 -1.77 -7.58 25.33
N LYS A 31 -2.65 -8.19 26.14
CA LYS A 31 -2.59 -8.12 27.61
C LYS A 31 -1.77 -9.30 28.13
N GLY A 32 -0.44 -9.16 28.22
CA GLY A 32 0.41 -10.25 28.67
C GLY A 32 1.90 -9.99 28.55
N LYS A 33 2.70 -11.07 28.55
CA LYS A 33 4.16 -11.00 28.49
C LYS A 33 4.61 -10.43 27.15
N GLU A 34 5.45 -9.41 27.18
CA GLU A 34 5.97 -8.76 25.98
C GLU A 34 6.80 -9.75 25.14
N ALA A 35 6.27 -10.11 23.97
CA ALA A 35 6.99 -10.94 23.01
C ALA A 35 7.79 -10.03 22.07
N ARG A 36 9.11 -10.18 22.08
CA ARG A 36 10.07 -9.39 21.30
C ARG A 36 10.77 -10.28 20.26
N GLY A 37 11.00 -9.76 19.06
CA GLY A 37 11.60 -10.54 17.98
C GLY A 37 11.71 -9.78 16.64
N PRO A 38 12.05 -10.47 15.54
CA PRO A 38 12.40 -9.84 14.26
C PRO A 38 11.32 -8.96 13.61
N TRP A 39 10.07 -9.10 14.06
CA TRP A 39 8.90 -8.39 13.55
C TRP A 39 8.53 -7.15 14.35
N ASN A 40 9.20 -6.88 15.47
CA ASN A 40 8.99 -5.70 16.31
C ASN A 40 10.28 -5.12 16.93
N GLU A 41 11.44 -5.68 16.57
CA GLU A 41 12.77 -5.23 16.97
C GLU A 41 13.74 -5.14 15.80
N GLY A 42 14.68 -4.19 15.89
CA GLY A 42 15.71 -4.00 14.88
C GLY A 42 15.15 -3.41 13.59
N LYS A 43 15.58 -3.92 12.44
CA LYS A 43 15.20 -3.40 11.12
C LYS A 43 14.23 -4.33 10.41
N SER A 44 13.19 -3.75 9.82
CA SER A 44 12.23 -4.46 8.97
C SER A 44 12.91 -5.16 7.81
N THR A 45 12.39 -6.32 7.42
CA THR A 45 13.01 -7.22 6.44
C THR A 45 13.15 -6.57 5.06
N ARG A 46 12.06 -5.97 4.55
CA ARG A 46 11.96 -5.44 3.19
C ARG A 46 12.44 -3.99 3.07
N LEU A 47 11.92 -3.09 3.91
CA LEU A 47 12.21 -1.66 3.81
C LEU A 47 13.45 -1.22 4.59
N LYS A 48 14.00 -2.10 5.44
CA LYS A 48 15.18 -1.83 6.30
C LYS A 48 14.98 -0.62 7.24
N GLU A 49 13.73 -0.32 7.55
CA GLU A 49 13.31 0.71 8.50
C GLU A 49 13.33 0.14 9.92
N GLU A 50 13.76 0.93 10.89
CA GLU A 50 13.83 0.51 12.30
C GLU A 50 12.43 0.41 12.89
N TRP A 51 12.12 -0.72 13.52
CA TRP A 51 10.82 -0.93 14.15
C TRP A 51 10.59 0.04 15.30
N GLN A 52 9.38 0.60 15.35
CA GLN A 52 8.90 1.44 16.44
C GLN A 52 7.86 0.64 17.20
N TYR A 53 8.22 0.25 18.42
CA TYR A 53 7.32 -0.44 19.31
C TYR A 53 6.47 0.53 20.09
N ILE A 54 5.16 0.32 20.06
CA ILE A 54 4.16 1.14 20.74
C ILE A 54 3.54 0.27 21.82
N GLU A 55 4.02 0.48 23.05
CA GLU A 55 3.59 -0.26 24.23
C GLU A 55 2.16 0.10 24.65
N ASN A 56 1.77 1.38 24.51
CA ASN A 56 0.44 1.88 24.85
C ASN A 56 -0.33 2.37 23.60
N PRO A 57 -0.99 1.46 22.84
CA PRO A 57 -1.74 1.81 21.62
C PRO A 57 -2.76 2.93 21.80
N LEU A 58 -3.54 2.89 22.88
CA LEU A 58 -4.61 3.85 23.12
C LEU A 58 -4.09 5.27 23.31
N GLU A 59 -2.98 5.43 24.02
CA GLU A 59 -2.35 6.72 24.26
C GLU A 59 -1.74 7.28 22.97
N GLU A 60 -1.06 6.44 22.20
CA GLU A 60 -0.48 6.81 20.92
C GLU A 60 -1.56 7.32 19.94
N VAL A 61 -2.67 6.59 19.81
CA VAL A 61 -3.78 6.99 18.92
C VAL A 61 -4.42 8.29 19.36
N ARG A 62 -4.62 8.50 20.68
CA ARG A 62 -5.23 9.73 21.21
C ARG A 62 -4.31 10.95 21.06
N SER A 63 -3.02 10.79 21.35
CA SER A 63 -2.05 11.90 21.31
C SER A 63 -1.74 12.35 19.88
N THR A 64 -1.93 11.48 18.88
CA THR A 64 -1.63 11.77 17.48
C THR A 64 -2.86 12.05 16.61
N ASP A 65 -4.04 12.19 17.23
CA ASP A 65 -5.31 12.39 16.53
C ASP A 65 -5.54 11.30 15.47
N GLY A 66 -5.61 10.04 15.91
CA GLY A 66 -5.79 8.92 14.99
C GLY A 66 -4.59 8.69 14.07
N LEU A 67 -3.38 8.97 14.55
CA LEU A 67 -2.12 8.89 13.79
C LEU A 67 -1.93 9.97 12.71
N LEU A 68 -2.90 10.87 12.50
CA LEU A 68 -2.81 11.93 11.47
C LEU A 68 -1.63 12.87 11.69
N GLN A 69 -1.30 13.17 12.95
CA GLN A 69 -0.21 14.08 13.32
C GLN A 69 1.14 13.38 13.50
N ARG A 70 1.19 12.05 13.31
CA ARG A 70 2.43 11.30 13.46
C ARG A 70 3.40 11.62 12.33
N LYS A 71 4.67 11.82 12.70
CA LYS A 71 5.77 12.05 11.76
C LYS A 71 6.55 10.74 11.53
N PRO A 72 7.07 10.50 10.31
CA PRO A 72 7.96 9.36 10.05
C PRO A 72 9.16 9.35 10.99
N LYS A 73 9.50 8.18 11.52
CA LYS A 73 10.67 7.93 12.39
C LYS A 73 11.25 6.55 12.03
N GLY A 74 12.54 6.33 12.30
CA GLY A 74 13.20 5.04 12.00
C GLY A 74 13.35 4.75 10.50
N THR A 75 13.13 5.73 9.63
CA THR A 75 13.24 5.61 8.17
C THR A 75 13.84 6.87 7.58
N LYS A 76 14.54 6.72 6.44
CA LYS A 76 15.02 7.85 5.63
C LYS A 76 13.98 8.34 4.63
N ARG A 77 12.93 7.55 4.40
CA ARG A 77 11.90 7.84 3.39
C ARG A 77 11.00 8.96 3.85
N THR A 78 10.63 9.82 2.91
CA THR A 78 9.66 10.89 3.15
C THR A 78 8.37 10.66 2.38
N GLU A 79 7.25 11.17 2.89
CA GLU A 79 5.94 11.11 2.21
C GLU A 79 5.99 11.67 0.78
N LYS A 80 6.79 12.72 0.58
CA LYS A 80 6.94 13.37 -0.72
C LYS A 80 7.63 12.44 -1.73
N GLU A 81 8.72 11.79 -1.33
CA GLU A 81 9.42 10.82 -2.18
C GLU A 81 8.52 9.63 -2.52
N VAL A 82 7.79 9.11 -1.54
CA VAL A 82 6.84 8.01 -1.73
C VAL A 82 5.77 8.38 -2.76
N ARG A 83 5.16 9.55 -2.62
CA ARG A 83 4.17 10.05 -3.57
C ARG A 83 4.76 10.21 -4.97
N GLN A 84 5.97 10.73 -5.11
CA GLN A 84 6.64 10.85 -6.42
C GLN A 84 6.88 9.48 -7.07
N THR A 85 7.29 8.48 -6.28
CA THR A 85 7.47 7.12 -6.78
C THR A 85 6.14 6.49 -7.21
N ASP A 86 5.07 6.72 -6.46
CA ASP A 86 3.73 6.23 -6.78
C ASP A 86 3.18 6.88 -8.06
N GLU A 87 3.33 8.19 -8.20
CA GLU A 87 2.93 8.93 -9.41
C GLU A 87 3.71 8.45 -10.66
N LYS A 88 4.99 8.12 -10.51
CA LYS A 88 5.81 7.55 -11.60
C LYS A 88 5.30 6.16 -11.99
N LEU A 89 5.11 5.27 -11.01
CA LEU A 89 4.62 3.92 -11.25
C LEU A 89 3.22 3.91 -11.87
N ALA A 90 2.34 4.83 -11.43
CA ALA A 90 1.01 4.98 -11.99
C ALA A 90 1.04 5.36 -13.48
N LYS A 91 1.96 6.25 -13.88
CA LYS A 91 2.14 6.65 -15.29
C LYS A 91 2.68 5.50 -16.15
N GLU A 92 3.63 4.74 -15.62
CA GLU A 92 4.19 3.56 -16.31
C GLU A 92 3.09 2.52 -16.56
N ARG A 93 2.34 2.17 -15.51
CA ARG A 93 1.23 1.20 -15.61
C ARG A 93 0.08 1.69 -16.47
N SER A 94 -0.27 2.97 -16.41
CA SER A 94 -1.33 3.49 -17.27
C SER A 94 -0.92 3.45 -18.75
N SER A 95 0.35 3.73 -19.05
CA SER A 95 0.88 3.62 -20.42
C SER A 95 0.87 2.17 -20.92
N GLU A 96 1.21 1.21 -20.06
CA GLU A 96 1.12 -0.22 -20.36
C GLU A 96 -0.32 -0.68 -20.61
N ILE A 97 -1.27 -0.25 -19.77
CA ILE A 97 -2.69 -0.59 -19.96
C ILE A 97 -3.20 0.02 -21.27
N LEU A 98 -2.89 1.29 -21.54
CA LEU A 98 -3.32 1.98 -22.76
C LEU A 98 -2.72 1.39 -24.04
N SER A 99 -1.52 0.78 -23.98
CA SER A 99 -0.93 0.12 -25.15
C SER A 99 -1.59 -1.22 -25.49
N HIS A 100 -2.25 -1.86 -24.52
CA HIS A 100 -2.97 -3.13 -24.70
C HIS A 100 -4.48 -2.95 -24.92
N ILE A 101 -5.01 -1.73 -24.73
CA ILE A 101 -6.41 -1.41 -25.01
C ILE A 101 -6.59 -1.20 -26.52
N PRO A 102 -7.57 -1.88 -27.17
CA PRO A 102 -7.85 -1.65 -28.58
C PRO A 102 -8.30 -0.21 -28.83
N LYS A 103 -7.82 0.38 -29.93
CA LYS A 103 -8.21 1.73 -30.34
C LYS A 103 -9.69 1.73 -30.76
N GLY A 104 -10.50 2.55 -30.10
CA GLY A 104 -11.91 2.70 -30.42
C GLY A 104 -12.75 3.05 -29.19
N GLU A 105 -14.05 3.26 -29.41
CA GLU A 105 -14.99 3.46 -28.32
C GLU A 105 -15.30 2.11 -27.66
N MET A 106 -14.81 1.92 -26.43
CA MET A 106 -15.13 0.71 -25.66
C MET A 106 -16.58 0.78 -25.17
N ARG A 107 -17.47 -0.01 -25.78
CA ARG A 107 -18.87 -0.16 -25.37
C ARG A 107 -19.12 -1.56 -24.85
N TRP A 108 -19.76 -1.67 -23.67
CA TRP A 108 -20.18 -2.95 -23.10
C TRP A 108 -21.35 -3.58 -23.87
N CYS A 109 -22.22 -2.76 -24.46
CA CYS A 109 -23.30 -3.18 -25.35
C CYS A 109 -23.49 -2.15 -26.47
N GLU A 110 -23.83 -2.62 -27.66
CA GLU A 110 -24.36 -1.77 -28.73
C GLU A 110 -25.87 -1.64 -28.52
N TYR A 111 -26.33 -0.51 -27.97
CA TYR A 111 -27.72 -0.15 -28.13
C TYR A 111 -27.90 0.26 -29.58
N GLY A 112 -28.44 -0.65 -30.39
CA GLY A 112 -28.70 -0.39 -31.79
C GLY A 112 -29.45 0.93 -31.93
N ASN A 113 -28.97 1.80 -32.82
CA ASN A 113 -29.76 2.89 -33.38
C ASN A 113 -30.89 2.25 -34.21
N ALA A 114 -31.87 1.62 -33.55
CA ALA A 114 -33.14 1.28 -34.14
C ALA A 114 -33.85 2.61 -34.36
N LYS A 115 -33.49 3.29 -35.45
CA LYS A 115 -34.33 4.34 -36.02
C LYS A 115 -35.67 3.66 -36.26
N ASN A 116 -36.65 4.07 -35.48
CA ASN A 116 -38.05 3.71 -35.60
C ASN A 116 -38.42 3.59 -37.08
N GLY A 117 -38.69 2.36 -37.52
CA GLY A 117 -39.43 2.10 -38.73
C GLY A 117 -40.83 2.67 -38.52
N ASN A 118 -41.03 3.90 -38.96
CA ASN A 118 -42.35 4.48 -39.14
C ASN A 118 -42.36 5.16 -40.51
N LYS A 119 -42.76 4.39 -41.52
CA LYS A 119 -43.57 4.82 -42.66
C LYS A 119 -44.11 3.59 -43.38
#